data_AF-A9V3U6-F1
#
_entry.id   AF-A9V3U6-F1
#
_cell.length_a   1.000
_cell.length_b   1.000
_cell.length_c   1.000
_cell.angle_alpha   90.00
_cell.angle_beta   90.00
_cell.angle_gamma   90.00
#
_symmetry.space_group_name_H-M   'P 1'
#
loop_
_entity.id
_entity.type
_entity.pdbx_description
1 polymer ?
#
loop_
_entity_poly.entity_id
_entity_poly.type
_entity_poly.pdbx_seq_one_letter_code
_entity_poly.pdbx_strand_id
1 'polypeptide(L)'
;MAQASEPQAPAAASQHRDEPPRLWCFDFDGVICDSARETGATGLLAAQQLPDASVQGAAGDRIIAAFEQVRPILETGWEAVLMTLALHDGVPIDTLLTDFHPRIKADLLTRRAVTVDQVKAAFHNERLRLLDQSRRHWLDLHKSYDKAASAMRCVLERTQAAPTQEVRAFALSLSLSLSLSLSLSLSLSPSLYCLGAQQVYVITTKAAEFALELLQDFNVPIAADNVYGLGSPPKVWSF
;
A
#
# COMPACT_ATOMS: atom_id res chain seq x y z
N MET A 1 -62.80 -9.39 -43.32
CA MET A 1 -61.80 -8.58 -42.60
C MET A 1 -62.14 -8.61 -41.13
N ALA A 2 -61.35 -9.34 -40.33
CA ALA A 2 -61.24 -9.20 -38.88
C ALA A 2 -60.06 -10.10 -38.45
N GLN A 3 -58.85 -9.56 -38.46
CA GLN A 3 -57.71 -10.20 -37.80
C GLN A 3 -57.81 -9.87 -36.31
N ALA A 4 -57.97 -10.90 -35.49
CA ALA A 4 -57.90 -10.79 -34.04
C ALA A 4 -56.44 -10.66 -33.63
N SER A 5 -56.15 -9.57 -32.93
CA SER A 5 -54.83 -9.21 -32.41
C SER A 5 -54.40 -10.19 -31.32
N GLU A 6 -53.21 -10.78 -31.46
CA GLU A 6 -52.55 -11.55 -30.39
C GLU A 6 -52.20 -10.63 -29.21
N PRO A 7 -52.34 -11.10 -27.96
CA PRO A 7 -51.89 -10.35 -26.80
C PRO A 7 -50.35 -10.30 -26.76
N GLN A 8 -49.82 -9.08 -26.86
CA GLN A 8 -48.40 -8.77 -26.67
C GLN A 8 -47.92 -9.25 -25.29
N ALA A 9 -46.89 -10.08 -25.28
CA ALA A 9 -46.16 -10.47 -24.08
C ALA A 9 -45.63 -9.23 -23.35
N PRO A 10 -45.66 -9.19 -22.00
CA PRO A 10 -45.19 -8.04 -21.24
C PRO A 10 -43.72 -7.75 -21.54
N ALA A 11 -43.45 -6.46 -21.76
CA ALA A 11 -42.13 -5.90 -22.02
C ALA A 11 -41.09 -6.41 -21.01
N ALA A 12 -39.90 -6.71 -21.53
CA ALA A 12 -38.75 -7.19 -20.79
C ALA A 12 -38.60 -6.49 -19.43
N ALA A 13 -38.82 -7.25 -18.36
CA ALA A 13 -38.41 -6.86 -17.02
C ALA A 13 -36.93 -6.46 -17.10
N SER A 14 -36.64 -5.21 -16.72
CA SER A 14 -35.30 -4.67 -16.63
C SER A 14 -34.42 -5.66 -15.86
N GLN A 15 -33.47 -6.27 -16.55
CA GLN A 15 -32.42 -7.06 -15.92
C GLN A 15 -31.50 -6.09 -15.16
N HIS A 16 -31.92 -5.64 -13.98
CA HIS A 16 -30.99 -5.24 -12.95
C HIS A 16 -30.23 -6.51 -12.57
N ARG A 17 -29.08 -6.74 -13.22
CA ARG A 17 -28.10 -7.66 -12.66
C ARG A 17 -27.57 -6.96 -11.42
N ASP A 18 -27.99 -7.44 -10.26
CA ASP A 18 -27.32 -7.17 -9.00
C ASP A 18 -25.86 -7.61 -9.18
N GLU A 19 -24.98 -6.65 -9.48
CA GLU A 19 -23.57 -6.95 -9.59
C GLU A 19 -23.05 -7.33 -8.20
N PRO A 20 -22.34 -8.46 -8.04
CA PRO A 20 -21.87 -8.89 -6.74
C PRO A 20 -21.00 -7.80 -6.10
N PRO A 21 -21.03 -7.65 -4.76
CA PRO A 21 -20.21 -6.68 -4.06
C PRO A 21 -18.74 -6.88 -4.43
N ARG A 22 -18.08 -5.80 -4.86
CA ARG A 22 -16.67 -5.84 -5.25
C ARG A 22 -15.79 -5.47 -4.06
N LEU A 23 -14.85 -6.35 -3.74
CA LEU A 23 -13.82 -6.17 -2.73
C LEU A 23 -12.51 -5.78 -3.41
N TRP A 24 -11.88 -4.69 -2.95
CA TRP A 24 -10.55 -4.28 -3.43
C TRP A 24 -9.56 -4.36 -2.28
N CYS A 25 -8.52 -5.19 -2.45
CA CYS A 25 -7.42 -5.30 -1.50
C CYS A 25 -6.13 -4.87 -2.19
N PHE A 26 -5.46 -3.87 -1.62
CA PHE A 26 -4.14 -3.45 -2.06
C PHE A 26 -3.10 -3.87 -1.03
N ASP A 27 -2.00 -4.45 -1.51
CA ASP A 27 -0.79 -4.50 -0.69
C ASP A 27 -0.22 -3.09 -0.54
N PHE A 28 0.45 -2.83 0.57
CA PHE A 28 1.06 -1.54 0.85
C PHE A 28 2.50 -1.49 0.36
N ASP A 29 3.33 -2.42 0.84
CA ASP A 29 4.77 -2.41 0.61
C ASP A 29 5.09 -2.89 -0.80
N GLY A 30 5.89 -2.12 -1.55
CA GLY A 30 6.25 -2.51 -2.92
C GLY A 30 5.12 -2.37 -3.94
N VAL A 31 3.92 -1.96 -3.51
CA VAL A 31 2.77 -1.66 -4.38
C VAL A 31 2.36 -0.21 -4.28
N ILE A 32 2.03 0.29 -3.09
CA ILE A 32 1.66 1.70 -2.90
C ILE A 32 2.86 2.52 -2.43
N CYS A 33 3.63 1.98 -1.49
CA CYS A 33 4.77 2.62 -0.87
C CYS A 33 6.09 2.15 -1.49
N ASP A 34 6.85 3.12 -2.02
CA ASP A 34 8.25 2.97 -2.37
C ASP A 34 9.13 3.34 -1.17
N SER A 35 9.65 2.31 -0.52
CA SER A 35 10.60 2.38 0.60
C SER A 35 12.06 2.23 0.17
N ALA A 36 12.38 2.21 -1.12
CA ALA A 36 13.75 1.95 -1.60
C ALA A 36 14.75 2.97 -1.07
N ARG A 37 14.39 4.26 -1.11
CA ARG A 37 15.24 5.34 -0.63
C ARG A 37 15.46 5.28 0.88
N GLU A 38 14.41 5.01 1.66
CA GLU A 38 14.53 4.81 3.13
C GLU A 38 15.44 3.62 3.46
N THR A 39 15.25 2.49 2.78
CA THR A 39 16.06 1.28 3.00
C THR A 39 17.52 1.52 2.63
N GLY A 40 17.78 2.23 1.52
CA GLY A 40 19.12 2.61 1.10
C GLY A 40 19.79 3.61 2.04
N ALA A 41 19.06 4.62 2.51
CA ALA A 41 19.57 5.60 3.47
C ALA A 41 19.93 4.94 4.81
N THR A 42 19.05 4.08 5.33
CA THR A 42 19.31 3.27 6.54
C THR A 42 20.53 2.37 6.33
N GLY A 43 20.59 1.67 5.19
CA GLY A 43 21.71 0.81 4.82
C GLY A 43 23.04 1.55 4.81
N LEU A 44 23.07 2.74 4.22
CA LEU A 44 24.26 3.58 4.14
C LEU A 44 24.73 4.08 5.52
N LEU A 45 23.80 4.54 6.36
CA LEU A 45 24.11 4.98 7.72
C LEU A 45 24.64 3.82 8.57
N ALA A 46 24.05 2.63 8.42
CA ALA A 46 24.51 1.43 9.09
C ALA A 46 25.87 0.96 8.56
N ALA A 47 26.14 1.12 7.26
CA ALA A 47 27.42 0.78 6.66
C ALA A 47 28.55 1.64 7.24
N GLN A 48 28.29 2.92 7.55
CA GLN A 48 29.24 3.81 8.22
C GLN A 48 29.61 3.37 9.65
N GLN A 49 28.80 2.53 10.28
CA GLN A 49 29.10 1.97 11.61
C GLN A 49 29.96 0.70 11.54
N LEU A 50 30.18 0.14 10.35
CA LEU A 50 31.01 -1.04 10.17
C LEU A 50 32.51 -0.68 10.15
N PRO A 51 33.40 -1.63 10.50
CA PRO A 51 34.84 -1.41 10.45
C PRO A 51 35.33 -0.90 9.09
N ASP A 52 36.27 0.04 9.14
CA ASP A 52 36.93 0.66 7.99
C ASP A 52 35.99 1.33 6.98
N ALA A 53 34.77 1.71 7.40
CA ALA A 53 33.85 2.48 6.57
C ALA A 53 34.14 3.98 6.72
N SER A 54 34.51 4.65 5.63
CA SER A 54 34.66 6.12 5.59
C SER A 54 33.78 6.73 4.50
N VAL A 55 32.46 6.65 4.67
CA VAL A 55 31.52 7.28 3.74
C VAL A 55 31.20 8.69 4.22
N GLN A 56 31.51 9.75 3.45
CA GLN A 56 31.19 11.14 3.81
C GLN A 56 30.51 11.95 2.69
N GLY A 57 29.64 12.88 3.10
CA GLY A 57 29.17 14.00 2.28
C GLY A 57 28.32 13.64 1.05
N ALA A 58 28.42 14.46 -0.01
CA ALA A 58 27.64 14.36 -1.26
C ALA A 58 27.78 13.04 -2.03
N ALA A 59 28.65 12.12 -1.59
CA ALA A 59 28.68 10.74 -2.07
C ALA A 59 27.42 9.96 -1.66
N GLY A 60 26.80 10.29 -0.52
CA GLY A 60 25.67 9.54 0.03
C GLY A 60 24.45 9.51 -0.87
N ASP A 61 24.02 10.65 -1.41
CA ASP A 61 22.87 10.70 -2.33
C ASP A 61 23.11 9.90 -3.61
N ARG A 62 24.34 9.89 -4.13
CA ARG A 62 24.70 9.07 -5.30
C ARG A 62 24.65 7.58 -4.97
N ILE A 63 25.12 7.18 -3.79
CA ILE A 63 25.05 5.79 -3.34
C ILE A 63 23.59 5.36 -3.15
N ILE A 64 22.75 6.21 -2.56
CA ILE A 64 21.31 5.92 -2.39
C ILE A 64 20.63 5.80 -3.77
N ALA A 65 20.92 6.70 -4.71
CA ALA A 65 20.37 6.61 -6.07
C ALA A 65 20.85 5.36 -6.83
N ALA A 66 22.09 4.92 -6.60
CA ALA A 66 22.59 3.65 -7.14
C ALA A 66 21.94 2.45 -6.43
N PHE A 67 21.68 2.54 -5.12
CA PHE A 67 20.98 1.52 -4.36
C PHE A 67 19.55 1.31 -4.88
N GLU A 68 18.83 2.39 -5.19
CA GLU A 68 17.47 2.30 -5.76
C GLU A 68 17.46 1.45 -7.06
N GLN A 69 18.54 1.46 -7.85
CA GLN A 69 18.65 0.64 -9.08
C GLN A 69 18.92 -0.83 -8.81
N VAL A 70 19.69 -1.15 -7.76
CA VAL A 70 20.01 -2.54 -7.38
C VAL A 70 18.98 -3.14 -6.42
N ARG A 71 18.02 -2.34 -5.95
CA ARG A 71 16.93 -2.78 -5.07
C ARG A 71 16.20 -4.07 -5.50
N PRO A 72 15.98 -4.36 -6.81
CA PRO A 72 15.26 -5.57 -7.23
C PRO A 72 15.88 -6.90 -6.76
N ILE A 73 17.18 -6.91 -6.44
CA ILE A 73 17.86 -8.12 -5.94
C ILE A 73 17.92 -8.21 -4.41
N LEU A 74 17.38 -7.23 -3.68
CA LEU A 74 17.37 -7.23 -2.22
C LEU A 74 16.40 -8.31 -1.70
N GLU A 75 16.89 -9.27 -0.93
CA GLU A 75 16.05 -10.33 -0.33
C GLU A 75 15.58 -9.93 1.08
N THR A 76 16.47 -9.28 1.84
CA THR A 76 16.19 -8.87 3.22
C THR A 76 16.76 -7.48 3.52
N GLY A 77 16.09 -6.71 4.39
CA GLY A 77 16.43 -5.30 4.61
C GLY A 77 17.87 -5.04 5.05
N TRP A 78 18.47 -5.92 5.86
CA TRP A 78 19.84 -5.75 6.34
C TRP A 78 20.89 -5.87 5.23
N GLU A 79 20.58 -6.51 4.10
CA GLU A 79 21.51 -6.62 2.97
C GLU A 79 21.79 -5.25 2.34
N ALA A 80 20.91 -4.26 2.55
CA ALA A 80 21.11 -2.89 2.11
C ALA A 80 22.40 -2.29 2.67
N VAL A 81 22.84 -2.73 3.85
CA VAL A 81 24.13 -2.31 4.44
C VAL A 81 25.29 -2.74 3.55
N LEU A 82 25.31 -4.01 3.12
CA LEU A 82 26.39 -4.54 2.29
C LEU A 82 26.30 -4.01 0.86
N MET A 83 25.10 -3.83 0.31
CA MET A 83 24.90 -3.30 -1.03
C MET A 83 25.37 -1.84 -1.12
N THR A 84 25.00 -1.00 -0.15
CA THR A 84 25.46 0.40 -0.10
C THR A 84 26.96 0.51 0.14
N LEU A 85 27.54 -0.39 0.93
CA LEU A 85 29.00 -0.50 1.09
C LEU A 85 29.70 -0.92 -0.21
N ALA A 86 29.15 -1.88 -0.97
CA ALA A 86 29.68 -2.27 -2.27
C ALA A 86 29.68 -1.10 -3.26
N LEU A 87 28.57 -0.36 -3.31
CA LEU A 87 28.42 0.82 -4.16
C LEU A 87 29.39 1.94 -3.74
N HIS A 88 29.59 2.14 -2.44
CA HIS A 88 30.60 3.04 -1.91
C HIS A 88 32.02 2.64 -2.35
N ASP A 89 32.33 1.35 -2.28
CA ASP A 89 33.63 0.80 -2.68
C ASP A 89 33.82 0.75 -4.22
N GLY A 90 32.87 1.30 -4.98
CA GLY A 90 32.95 1.46 -6.44
C GLY A 90 32.54 0.23 -7.24
N VAL A 91 31.84 -0.73 -6.64
CA VAL A 91 31.30 -1.88 -7.39
C VAL A 91 30.25 -1.40 -8.39
N PRO A 92 30.38 -1.72 -9.69
CA PRO A 92 29.39 -1.33 -10.70
C PRO A 92 28.01 -1.95 -10.44
N ILE A 93 26.95 -1.23 -10.83
CA ILE A 93 25.55 -1.66 -10.68
C ILE A 93 25.32 -3.03 -11.33
N ASP A 94 25.75 -3.21 -12.58
CA ASP A 94 25.54 -4.48 -13.32
C ASP A 94 26.25 -5.67 -12.64
N THR A 95 27.44 -5.42 -12.08
CA THR A 95 28.18 -6.41 -11.30
C THR A 95 27.42 -6.76 -10.03
N LEU A 96 26.87 -5.76 -9.33
CA LEU A 96 26.11 -6.00 -8.11
C LEU A 96 24.81 -6.76 -8.39
N LEU A 97 24.07 -6.40 -9.45
CA LEU A 97 22.86 -7.10 -9.89
C LEU A 97 23.08 -8.59 -10.16
N THR A 98 24.27 -8.96 -10.65
CA THR A 98 24.59 -10.35 -11.04
C THR A 98 25.26 -11.13 -9.91
N ASP A 99 26.22 -10.51 -9.23
CA ASP A 99 27.17 -11.20 -8.34
C ASP A 99 26.95 -10.96 -6.85
N PHE A 100 25.95 -10.16 -6.46
CA PHE A 100 25.76 -9.81 -5.05
C PHE A 100 25.61 -11.04 -4.15
N HIS A 101 24.58 -11.85 -4.40
CA HIS A 101 24.31 -13.06 -3.64
C HIS A 101 25.32 -14.19 -3.81
N PRO A 102 25.77 -14.54 -5.04
CA PRO A 102 26.67 -15.67 -5.21
C PRO A 102 28.09 -15.41 -4.71
N ARG A 103 28.52 -14.15 -4.57
CA ARG A 103 29.93 -13.82 -4.27
C ARG A 103 30.12 -12.59 -3.39
N ILE A 104 29.67 -11.41 -3.81
CA ILE A 104 30.07 -10.13 -3.19
C ILE A 104 29.61 -10.04 -1.73
N LYS A 105 28.43 -10.59 -1.40
CA LYS A 105 27.90 -10.64 -0.04
C LYS A 105 28.86 -11.38 0.90
N ALA A 106 29.31 -12.57 0.52
CA ALA A 106 30.26 -13.36 1.30
C ALA A 106 31.63 -12.64 1.40
N ASP A 107 32.13 -12.13 0.28
CA ASP A 107 33.41 -11.40 0.22
C ASP A 107 33.42 -10.17 1.14
N LEU A 108 32.32 -9.42 1.22
CA LEU A 108 32.22 -8.25 2.09
C LEU A 108 32.18 -8.63 3.56
N LEU A 109 31.40 -9.65 3.94
CA LEU A 109 31.36 -10.14 5.33
C LEU A 109 32.77 -10.56 5.79
N THR A 110 33.50 -11.30 4.95
CA THR A 110 34.87 -11.72 5.24
C THR A 110 35.84 -10.54 5.31
N ARG A 111 35.88 -9.67 4.29
CA ARG A 111 36.85 -8.56 4.23
C ARG A 111 36.63 -7.51 5.31
N ARG A 112 35.38 -7.27 5.71
CA ARG A 112 35.04 -6.33 6.79
C ARG A 112 35.13 -6.97 8.17
N ALA A 113 35.40 -8.28 8.25
CA ALA A 113 35.45 -9.06 9.48
C ALA A 113 34.17 -8.90 10.34
N VAL A 114 32.99 -8.92 9.69
CA VAL A 114 31.69 -8.78 10.34
C VAL A 114 30.81 -10.01 10.13
N THR A 115 29.94 -10.29 11.10
CA THR A 115 28.94 -11.36 11.01
C THR A 115 27.61 -10.82 10.49
N VAL A 116 26.76 -11.71 9.98
CA VAL A 116 25.39 -11.37 9.55
C VAL A 116 24.60 -10.72 10.70
N ASP A 117 24.76 -11.19 11.93
CA ASP A 117 24.03 -10.65 13.08
C ASP A 117 24.48 -9.24 13.46
N GLN A 118 25.78 -8.94 13.33
CA GLN A 118 26.29 -7.58 13.50
C GLN A 118 25.71 -6.63 12.44
N VAL A 119 25.63 -7.07 11.18
CA VAL A 119 25.05 -6.27 10.10
C VAL A 119 23.54 -6.05 10.30
N LYS A 120 22.81 -7.09 10.72
CA LYS A 120 21.39 -6.99 11.08
C LYS A 120 21.16 -6.00 12.23
N ALA A 121 21.98 -6.09 13.28
CA ALA A 121 21.90 -5.18 14.42
C ALA A 121 22.19 -3.73 14.01
N ALA A 122 23.23 -3.51 13.19
CA ALA A 122 23.56 -2.18 12.68
C ALA A 122 22.39 -1.58 11.88
N PHE A 123 21.81 -2.35 10.94
CA PHE A 123 20.65 -1.90 10.17
C PHE A 123 19.44 -1.57 11.06
N HIS A 124 19.13 -2.46 12.01
CA HIS A 124 18.01 -2.27 12.92
C HIS A 124 18.18 -1.01 13.78
N ASN A 125 19.35 -0.85 14.38
CA ASN A 125 19.64 0.27 15.28
C ASN A 125 19.60 1.61 14.54
N GLU A 126 20.18 1.69 13.34
CA GLU A 126 20.14 2.92 12.55
C GLU A 126 18.73 3.26 12.08
N ARG A 127 17.91 2.27 11.77
CA ARG A 127 16.50 2.50 11.42
C ARG A 127 15.72 3.08 12.59
N LEU A 128 15.91 2.52 13.79
CA LEU A 128 15.31 3.07 15.01
C LEU A 128 15.81 4.48 15.31
N ARG A 129 17.13 4.72 15.13
CA ARG A 129 17.72 6.04 15.34
C ARG A 129 17.15 7.09 14.40
N LEU A 130 16.98 6.77 13.11
CA LEU A 130 16.33 7.68 12.14
C LEU A 130 14.89 8.01 12.55
N LEU A 131 14.14 6.98 12.97
CA LEU A 131 12.76 7.12 13.40
C LEU A 131 12.63 8.03 14.63
N ASP A 132 13.52 7.83 15.61
CA ASP A 132 13.54 8.58 16.88
C ASP A 132 14.00 10.03 16.70
N GLN A 133 14.99 10.26 15.84
CA GLN A 133 15.52 11.61 15.60
C GLN A 133 14.52 12.53 14.89
N SER A 134 13.83 12.03 13.87
CA SER A 134 12.81 12.80 13.16
C SER A 134 11.88 11.88 12.37
N ARG A 135 10.71 11.60 12.95
CA ARG A 135 9.63 10.88 12.27
C ARG A 135 9.32 11.49 10.90
N ARG A 136 9.22 12.83 10.82
CA ARG A 136 8.93 13.52 9.56
C ARG A 136 10.01 13.29 8.51
N HIS A 137 11.29 13.46 8.88
CA HIS A 137 12.40 13.22 7.96
C HIS A 137 12.40 11.76 7.46
N TRP A 138 12.09 10.81 8.34
CA TRP A 138 11.99 9.41 7.96
C TRP A 138 10.81 9.13 7.01
N LEU A 139 9.65 9.77 7.21
CA LEU A 139 8.53 9.70 6.26
C LEU A 139 8.90 10.32 4.90
N ASP A 140 9.65 11.43 4.87
CA ASP A 140 10.12 12.08 3.63
C ASP A 140 11.05 11.21 2.79
N LEU A 141 11.60 10.13 3.35
CA LEU A 141 12.37 9.13 2.60
C LEU A 141 11.49 8.15 1.82
N HIS A 142 10.17 8.17 2.01
CA HIS A 142 9.23 7.32 1.29
C HIS A 142 8.56 8.09 0.16
N LYS A 143 8.23 7.39 -0.93
CA LYS A 143 7.46 7.93 -2.04
C LYS A 143 6.27 7.01 -2.32
N SER A 144 5.25 7.54 -2.98
CA SER A 144 4.23 6.71 -3.59
C SER A 144 4.73 6.12 -4.91
N TYR A 145 4.31 4.89 -5.21
CA TYR A 145 4.22 4.47 -6.61
C TYR A 145 3.01 5.15 -7.25
N ASP A 146 3.24 6.28 -7.92
CA ASP A 146 2.18 7.21 -8.34
C ASP A 146 1.04 6.55 -9.13
N LYS A 147 1.36 5.58 -10.00
CA LYS A 147 0.33 4.86 -10.76
C LYS A 147 -0.57 4.01 -9.85
N ALA A 148 0.01 3.31 -8.87
CA ALA A 148 -0.73 2.50 -7.92
C ALA A 148 -1.55 3.38 -6.97
N ALA A 149 -0.96 4.44 -6.41
CA ALA A 149 -1.66 5.39 -5.58
C ALA A 149 -2.82 6.09 -6.34
N SER A 150 -2.62 6.43 -7.62
CA SER A 150 -3.67 7.01 -8.46
C SER A 150 -4.79 6.01 -8.78
N ALA A 151 -4.44 4.74 -9.06
CA ALA A 151 -5.43 3.69 -9.26
C ALA A 151 -6.28 3.50 -7.99
N MET A 152 -5.65 3.48 -6.82
CA MET A 152 -6.35 3.37 -5.54
C MET A 152 -7.26 4.57 -5.28
N ARG A 153 -6.81 5.81 -5.53
CA ARG A 153 -7.66 7.01 -5.42
C ARG A 153 -8.88 6.94 -6.35
N CYS A 154 -8.68 6.52 -7.60
CA CYS A 154 -9.76 6.35 -8.57
C CYS A 154 -10.80 5.30 -8.10
N VAL A 155 -10.33 4.19 -7.52
CA VAL A 155 -11.22 3.19 -6.92
C VAL A 155 -11.96 3.82 -5.73
N LEU A 156 -11.26 4.46 -4.79
CA LEU A 156 -11.84 5.12 -3.63
C LEU A 156 -12.93 6.14 -4.03
N GLU A 157 -12.66 7.03 -4.97
CA GLU A 157 -13.63 8.00 -5.49
C GLU A 157 -14.89 7.32 -6.06
N ARG A 158 -14.72 6.24 -6.83
CA ARG A 158 -15.84 5.46 -7.38
C ARG A 158 -16.64 4.72 -6.31
N THR A 159 -15.97 4.28 -5.24
CA THR A 159 -16.61 3.56 -4.13
C THR A 159 -17.31 4.50 -3.13
N GLN A 160 -16.80 5.72 -2.97
CA GLN A 160 -17.33 6.75 -2.07
C GLN A 160 -18.38 7.64 -2.76
N ALA A 161 -18.40 7.67 -4.10
CA ALA A 161 -19.51 8.25 -4.85
C ALA A 161 -20.82 7.55 -4.39
N ALA A 162 -21.69 8.31 -3.73
CA ALA A 162 -22.97 7.85 -3.22
C ALA A 162 -23.72 7.03 -4.28
N PRO A 163 -24.60 6.08 -3.88
CA PRO A 163 -25.53 5.47 -4.82
C PRO A 163 -26.18 6.60 -5.63
N THR A 164 -26.17 6.47 -6.96
CA THR A 164 -26.52 7.54 -7.91
C THR A 164 -27.71 8.34 -7.39
N GLN A 165 -27.71 9.66 -7.59
CA GLN A 165 -28.77 10.57 -7.15
C GLN A 165 -30.20 10.04 -7.47
N GLU A 166 -30.30 9.18 -8.48
CA GLU A 166 -31.44 8.34 -8.86
C GLU A 166 -31.94 7.39 -7.77
N VAL A 167 -31.08 6.69 -7.02
CA VAL A 167 -31.46 5.78 -5.92
C VAL A 167 -32.01 6.55 -4.72
N ARG A 168 -31.39 7.70 -4.40
CA ARG A 168 -31.91 8.63 -3.37
C ARG A 168 -33.22 9.26 -3.80
N ALA A 169 -33.33 9.71 -5.06
CA ALA A 169 -34.56 10.28 -5.62
C ALA A 169 -35.69 9.24 -5.68
N PHE A 170 -35.38 7.98 -6.00
CA PHE A 170 -36.35 6.89 -5.98
C PHE A 170 -36.88 6.61 -4.57
N ALA A 171 -35.98 6.49 -3.58
CA ALA A 171 -36.37 6.30 -2.18
C ALA A 171 -37.19 7.48 -1.61
N LEU A 172 -36.84 8.72 -1.98
CA LEU A 172 -37.59 9.93 -1.64
C LEU A 172 -38.96 9.99 -2.36
N SER A 173 -39.03 9.60 -3.63
CA SER A 173 -40.30 9.59 -4.38
C SER A 173 -41.27 8.54 -3.86
N LEU A 174 -40.78 7.36 -3.46
CA LEU A 174 -41.60 6.32 -2.84
C LEU A 174 -42.20 6.80 -1.51
N SER A 175 -41.43 7.55 -0.71
CA SER A 175 -41.91 8.07 0.57
C SER A 175 -42.90 9.22 0.41
N LEU A 176 -42.77 10.04 -0.64
CA LEU A 176 -43.73 11.11 -0.98
C LEU A 176 -45.04 10.60 -1.61
N SER A 177 -45.00 9.56 -2.46
CA SER A 177 -46.19 9.04 -3.14
C SER A 177 -47.14 8.20 -2.26
N LEU A 178 -46.70 7.77 -1.07
CA LEU A 178 -47.50 6.94 -0.16
C LEU A 178 -48.29 7.73 0.90
N SER A 179 -48.15 9.07 0.99
CA SER A 179 -48.84 9.94 1.97
C SER A 179 -48.85 9.38 3.42
N LEU A 180 -47.80 8.66 3.81
CA LEU A 180 -47.69 8.08 5.14
C LEU A 180 -47.00 9.08 6.07
N SER A 181 -47.77 9.67 6.99
CA SER A 181 -47.25 10.38 8.18
C SER A 181 -46.75 9.39 9.26
N LEU A 182 -46.42 8.16 8.89
CA LEU A 182 -45.86 7.20 9.83
C LEU A 182 -44.35 7.14 9.66
N SER A 183 -43.65 7.07 10.80
CA SER A 183 -42.31 6.51 10.95
C SER A 183 -42.25 5.07 10.43
N LEU A 184 -42.45 4.87 9.13
CA LEU A 184 -42.08 3.63 8.47
C LEU A 184 -40.56 3.64 8.45
N SER A 185 -39.98 2.84 9.34
CA SER A 185 -38.72 2.18 9.06
C SER A 185 -38.96 1.35 7.80
N LEU A 186 -38.77 1.98 6.63
CA LEU A 186 -38.65 1.28 5.37
C LEU A 186 -37.45 0.36 5.53
N SER A 187 -37.72 -0.88 5.94
CA SER A 187 -36.82 -2.00 5.80
C SER A 187 -36.66 -2.22 4.31
N LEU A 188 -35.83 -1.38 3.68
CA LEU A 188 -35.24 -1.65 2.39
C LEU A 188 -34.70 -3.09 2.46
N SER A 189 -35.04 -3.91 1.47
CA SER A 189 -34.48 -5.25 1.34
C SER A 189 -32.96 -5.16 1.53
N PRO A 190 -32.31 -6.08 2.29
CA PRO A 190 -30.85 -6.11 2.42
C PRO A 190 -30.13 -6.01 1.07
N SER A 191 -30.76 -6.52 0.00
CA SER A 191 -30.27 -6.45 -1.38
C SER A 191 -30.11 -5.01 -1.93
N LEU A 192 -30.91 -4.04 -1.46
CA LEU A 192 -30.79 -2.62 -1.84
C LEU A 192 -29.62 -1.92 -1.14
N TYR A 193 -29.17 -2.42 0.02
CA TYR A 193 -27.91 -2.00 0.64
C TYR A 193 -26.69 -2.66 -0.02
N CYS A 194 -26.85 -3.85 -0.58
CA CYS A 194 -25.78 -4.55 -1.30
C CYS A 194 -25.32 -3.84 -2.59
N LEU A 195 -26.09 -2.87 -3.09
CA LEU A 195 -25.85 -2.17 -4.36
C LEU A 195 -24.95 -0.92 -4.27
N GLY A 196 -24.35 -0.59 -3.11
CA GLY A 196 -23.67 0.71 -2.93
C GLY A 196 -22.28 0.74 -2.28
N ALA A 197 -21.80 -0.34 -1.66
CA ALA A 197 -20.57 -0.27 -0.87
C ALA A 197 -19.49 -1.18 -1.45
N GLN A 198 -18.87 -0.77 -2.56
CA GLN A 198 -17.54 -1.31 -2.86
C GLN A 198 -16.62 -0.92 -1.71
N GLN A 199 -15.94 -1.89 -1.10
CA GLN A 199 -15.05 -1.65 0.03
C GLN A 199 -13.61 -1.79 -0.41
N VAL A 200 -12.80 -0.80 -0.04
CA VAL A 200 -11.36 -0.74 -0.34
C VAL A 200 -10.61 -0.95 0.95
N TYR A 201 -9.69 -1.92 0.94
CA TYR A 201 -8.85 -2.30 2.05
C TYR A 201 -7.38 -2.24 1.67
N VAL A 202 -6.55 -1.89 2.64
CA VAL A 202 -5.10 -2.07 2.57
C VAL A 202 -4.72 -3.17 3.54
N ILE A 203 -3.96 -4.16 3.05
CA ILE A 203 -3.41 -5.24 3.86
C ILE A 203 -1.90 -5.13 3.79
N THR A 204 -1.22 -5.11 4.92
CA THR A 204 0.23 -4.92 4.98
C THR A 204 0.88 -5.80 6.04
N THR A 205 2.17 -6.09 5.83
CA THR A 205 3.03 -6.71 6.85
C THR A 205 3.68 -5.67 7.78
N LYS A 206 3.28 -4.39 7.69
CA LYS A 206 3.72 -3.29 8.58
C LYS A 206 2.68 -2.96 9.63
N ALA A 207 3.07 -2.14 10.58
CA ALA A 207 2.15 -1.54 11.53
C ALA A 207 1.08 -0.70 10.79
N ALA A 208 -0.19 -0.85 11.16
CA ALA A 208 -1.30 -0.21 10.44
C ALA A 208 -1.26 1.32 10.57
N GLU A 209 -0.87 1.82 11.74
CA GLU A 209 -0.66 3.24 12.02
C GLU A 209 0.40 3.86 11.10
N PHE A 210 1.45 3.11 10.78
CA PHE A 210 2.50 3.56 9.88
C PHE A 210 2.02 3.59 8.43
N ALA A 211 1.34 2.53 7.98
CA ALA A 211 0.77 2.50 6.64
C ALA A 211 -0.26 3.63 6.45
N LEU A 212 -1.10 3.89 7.46
CA LEU A 212 -2.08 4.96 7.43
C LEU A 212 -1.44 6.35 7.33
N GLU A 213 -0.39 6.62 8.11
CA GLU A 213 0.33 7.90 8.07
C GLU A 213 0.94 8.18 6.69
N LEU A 214 1.56 7.17 6.07
CA LEU A 214 2.09 7.31 4.71
C LEU A 214 0.99 7.45 3.64
N LEU A 215 -0.13 6.73 3.78
CA LEU A 215 -1.27 6.88 2.86
C LEU A 215 -1.85 8.30 2.92
N GLN A 216 -1.90 8.90 4.11
CA GLN A 216 -2.29 10.30 4.28
C GLN A 216 -1.30 11.25 3.62
N ASP A 217 0.01 11.05 3.83
CA ASP A 217 1.06 11.82 3.15
C ASP A 217 0.97 11.72 1.62
N PHE A 218 0.59 10.54 1.09
CA PHE A 218 0.39 10.31 -0.34
C PHE A 218 -0.97 10.80 -0.86
N ASN A 219 -1.76 11.49 -0.04
CA ASN A 219 -3.11 11.96 -0.36
C ASN A 219 -4.07 10.83 -0.80
N VAL A 220 -3.97 9.66 -0.17
CA VAL A 220 -4.86 8.51 -0.37
C VAL A 220 -5.86 8.45 0.79
N PRO A 221 -7.11 8.95 0.63
CA PRO A 221 -8.07 9.07 1.73
C PRO A 221 -8.77 7.73 2.01
N ILE A 222 -8.15 6.90 2.86
CA ILE A 222 -8.72 5.65 3.34
C ILE A 222 -9.11 5.75 4.82
N ALA A 223 -10.23 5.11 5.20
CA ALA A 223 -10.62 5.00 6.59
C ALA A 223 -9.64 4.12 7.36
N ALA A 224 -9.26 4.52 8.57
CA ALA A 224 -8.34 3.73 9.42
C ALA A 224 -8.85 2.29 9.67
N ASP A 225 -10.17 2.11 9.79
CA ASP A 225 -10.81 0.79 9.94
C ASP A 225 -10.60 -0.14 8.74
N ASN A 226 -10.17 0.39 7.60
CA ASN A 226 -9.91 -0.36 6.37
C ASN A 226 -8.42 -0.65 6.13
N VAL A 227 -7.53 -0.31 7.08
CA VAL A 227 -6.09 -0.60 7.00
C VAL A 227 -5.76 -1.69 8.01
N TYR A 228 -5.32 -2.84 7.51
CA TYR A 228 -5.00 -4.03 8.29
C TYR A 228 -3.50 -4.30 8.23
N GLY A 229 -2.84 -4.21 9.38
CA GLY A 229 -1.40 -4.42 9.53
C GLY A 229 -1.01 -5.15 10.80
N LEU A 230 0.28 -5.41 10.99
CA LEU A 230 0.83 -5.94 12.26
C LEU A 230 0.40 -5.03 13.42
N GLY A 231 -0.04 -5.62 14.54
CA GLY A 231 -0.48 -4.84 15.70
C GLY A 231 -1.85 -4.17 15.57
N SER A 232 -2.57 -4.34 14.45
CA SER A 232 -4.01 -4.09 14.44
C SER A 232 -4.66 -5.01 15.48
N PRO A 233 -5.66 -4.55 16.27
CA PRO A 233 -6.27 -5.42 17.26
C PRO A 233 -6.72 -6.72 16.57
N PRO A 234 -6.57 -7.89 17.21
CA PRO A 234 -7.18 -9.12 16.69
C PRO A 234 -8.70 -8.89 16.71
N LYS A 235 -9.26 -8.39 15.60
CA LYS A 235 -10.71 -8.33 15.38
C LYS A 235 -11.16 -9.78 15.20
N VAL A 236 -11.37 -10.42 16.36
CA VAL A 236 -12.33 -11.48 16.65
C VAL A 236 -12.64 -12.41 15.48
N TRP A 237 -11.89 -13.50 15.36
CA TRP A 237 -12.42 -14.70 14.71
C TRP A 237 -13.40 -15.36 15.70
N SER A 238 -14.60 -14.79 15.82
CA SER A 238 -15.75 -15.50 16.35
C SER A 238 -16.43 -16.22 15.20
N PHE A 239 -16.03 -17.47 14.97
CA PHE A 239 -16.91 -18.49 14.42
C PHE A 239 -17.23 -19.48 15.54
#